data_AF-A0A182GLL9-F1
#
_entry.id   AF-A0A182GLL9-F1
#
_cell.length_a   1.000
_cell.length_b   1.000
_cell.length_c   1.000
_cell.angle_alpha   90.00
_cell.angle_beta   90.00
_cell.angle_gamma   90.00
#
_symmetry.space_group_name_H-M   'P 1'
#
loop_
_entity.id
_entity.type
_entity.pdbx_description
1 polymer ?
#
loop_
_entity_poly.entity_id
_entity_poly.type
_entity_poly.pdbx_seq_one_letter_code
_entity_poly.pdbx_strand_id
1 'polypeptide(L)'
;MDRENFVTLLADLREEFSKRGLLLAAAVAAAESSASISYNIPEVVKYLDFINLMTYDLHGPWESRTGHNAPLYIGPHDNTTNKMQLNVNSSINYWLSQGAPAWKIMLGVAFYGRSFTLRSNNEHGVGAPTSGPGQAGQYTYESGFLGYNEVNMLE
;
A
#
# COMPACT_ATOMS: atom_id res chain seq x y z
N MET A 1 -14.33 7.93 11.51
CA MET A 1 -13.85 7.62 10.14
C MET A 1 -15.01 7.76 9.19
N ASP A 2 -14.73 8.32 8.02
CA ASP A 2 -15.72 8.75 7.03
C ASP A 2 -16.24 7.60 6.14
N ARG A 3 -16.39 6.40 6.72
CA ARG A 3 -16.71 5.16 6.00
C ARG A 3 -18.00 5.28 5.18
N GLU A 4 -19.06 5.78 5.80
CA GLU A 4 -20.36 5.96 5.13
C GLU A 4 -20.37 7.18 4.20
N ASN A 5 -19.71 8.27 4.59
CA ASN A 5 -19.60 9.47 3.76
C ASN A 5 -18.84 9.19 2.45
N PHE A 6 -17.83 8.32 2.50
CA PHE A 6 -17.12 7.88 1.30
C PHE A 6 -18.03 7.11 0.34
N VAL A 7 -18.91 6.24 0.86
CA VAL A 7 -19.91 5.54 0.05
C VAL A 7 -20.88 6.53 -0.60
N THR A 8 -21.39 7.51 0.16
CA THR A 8 -22.28 8.55 -0.38
C THR A 8 -21.61 9.33 -1.51
N LEU A 9 -20.36 9.76 -1.32
CA LEU A 9 -19.60 10.46 -2.35
C LEU A 9 -19.47 9.62 -3.63
N LEU A 10 -19.16 8.33 -3.50
CA LEU A 10 -19.03 7.44 -4.65
C LEU A 10 -20.36 7.21 -5.38
N ALA A 11 -21.47 7.14 -4.64
CA ALA A 11 -22.81 7.01 -5.21
C ALA A 11 -23.17 8.26 -6.04
N ASP A 12 -22.99 9.46 -5.46
CA ASP A 12 -23.27 10.73 -6.12
C ASP A 12 -22.40 10.92 -7.38
N LEU A 13 -21.11 10.60 -7.29
CA LEU A 13 -20.19 10.66 -8.44
C LEU A 13 -20.59 9.65 -9.52
N ARG A 14 -20.97 8.42 -9.15
CA ARG A 14 -21.41 7.41 -10.12
C ARG A 14 -22.66 7.85 -10.86
N GLU A 15 -23.62 8.46 -10.17
CA GLU A 15 -24.83 8.97 -10.81
C GLU A 15 -24.48 10.01 -11.89
N GLU A 16 -23.67 11.01 -11.54
CA GLU A 16 -23.30 12.09 -12.47
C GLU A 16 -22.37 11.64 -13.59
N PHE A 17 -21.44 10.73 -13.32
CA PHE A 17 -20.47 10.26 -14.30
C PHE A 17 -21.13 9.34 -15.32
N SER A 18 -22.12 8.53 -14.90
CA SER A 18 -22.86 7.64 -15.81
C SER A 18 -23.63 8.43 -16.87
N LYS A 19 -24.21 9.59 -16.50
CA LYS A 19 -24.89 10.51 -17.44
C LYS A 19 -23.95 11.02 -18.55
N ARG A 20 -22.64 10.99 -18.32
CA ARG A 20 -21.59 11.52 -19.21
C ARG A 20 -20.70 10.43 -19.81
N GLY A 21 -20.96 9.15 -19.51
CA GLY A 21 -20.12 8.04 -19.96
C GLY A 21 -18.69 8.06 -19.40
N LEU A 22 -18.48 8.62 -18.21
CA LEU A 22 -17.16 8.69 -17.57
C LEU A 22 -16.91 7.49 -16.65
N LEU A 23 -15.65 7.05 -16.57
CA LEU A 23 -15.20 6.05 -15.60
C LEU A 23 -15.00 6.67 -14.22
N LEU A 24 -15.24 5.89 -13.18
CA LEU A 24 -14.95 6.23 -11.79
C LEU A 24 -14.15 5.10 -11.14
N ALA A 25 -12.96 5.43 -10.66
CA ALA A 25 -12.05 4.54 -9.96
C ALA A 25 -11.48 5.22 -8.71
N ALA A 26 -10.94 4.44 -7.77
CA ALA A 26 -10.30 4.96 -6.57
C ALA A 26 -9.01 4.19 -6.25
N ALA A 27 -8.00 4.90 -5.73
CA ALA A 27 -6.87 4.29 -5.04
C ALA A 27 -7.22 4.12 -3.56
N VAL A 28 -7.05 2.92 -3.02
CA VAL A 28 -7.53 2.55 -1.67
C VAL A 28 -6.46 1.80 -0.89
N ALA A 29 -6.49 1.94 0.43
CA ALA A 29 -5.56 1.25 1.33
C ALA A 29 -5.74 -0.27 1.22
N ALA A 30 -4.64 -1.00 1.03
CA ALA A 30 -4.70 -2.43 0.75
C ALA A 30 -4.77 -3.30 2.01
N ALA A 31 -3.97 -2.99 3.03
CA ALA A 31 -3.84 -3.79 4.24
C ALA A 31 -5.13 -3.81 5.08
N GLU A 32 -5.47 -4.99 5.64
CA GLU A 32 -6.66 -5.21 6.45
C GLU A 32 -6.81 -4.20 7.60
N SER A 33 -5.71 -3.88 8.29
CA SER A 33 -5.72 -2.95 9.44
C SER A 33 -6.27 -1.57 9.10
N SER A 34 -6.10 -1.13 7.84
CA SER A 34 -6.62 0.15 7.35
C SER A 34 -7.95 -0.04 6.63
N ALA A 35 -8.07 -1.07 5.81
CA ALA A 35 -9.25 -1.29 4.97
C ALA A 35 -10.50 -1.64 5.81
N SER A 36 -10.36 -2.48 6.85
CA SER A 36 -11.46 -2.92 7.71
C SER A 36 -12.18 -1.79 8.43
N ILE A 37 -11.44 -0.74 8.76
CA ILE A 37 -11.96 0.41 9.50
C ILE A 37 -12.39 1.56 8.58
N SER A 38 -11.84 1.61 7.36
CA SER A 38 -12.04 2.72 6.41
C SER A 38 -13.15 2.46 5.40
N TYR A 39 -13.41 1.20 5.02
CA TYR A 39 -14.25 0.88 3.87
C TYR A 39 -15.41 -0.06 4.20
N ASN A 40 -16.57 0.24 3.65
CA ASN A 40 -17.61 -0.76 3.41
C ASN A 40 -17.34 -1.33 2.00
N ILE A 41 -16.49 -2.36 1.91
CA ILE A 41 -15.95 -2.84 0.62
C ILE A 41 -17.07 -3.19 -0.38
N PRO A 42 -18.13 -3.94 -0.03
CA PRO A 42 -19.24 -4.20 -0.94
C PRO A 42 -19.90 -2.94 -1.51
N GLU A 43 -20.13 -1.93 -0.66
CA GLU A 43 -20.73 -0.67 -1.10
C GLU A 43 -19.77 0.18 -1.93
N VAL A 44 -18.48 0.20 -1.59
CA VAL A 44 -17.46 0.92 -2.36
C VAL A 44 -17.34 0.33 -3.77
N VAL A 45 -17.19 -0.98 -3.90
CA VAL A 45 -16.96 -1.63 -5.22
C VAL A 45 -18.20 -1.62 -6.11
N LYS A 46 -19.39 -1.40 -5.54
CA LYS A 46 -20.63 -1.23 -6.31
C LYS A 46 -20.58 -0.01 -7.23
N TYR A 47 -20.01 1.09 -6.75
CA TYR A 47 -19.98 2.37 -7.47
C TYR A 47 -18.72 2.60 -8.29
N LEU A 48 -17.68 1.76 -8.18
CA LEU A 48 -16.42 1.91 -8.90
C LEU A 48 -16.32 0.95 -10.08
N ASP A 49 -15.73 1.39 -11.18
CA ASP A 49 -15.42 0.52 -12.32
C ASP A 49 -14.29 -0.45 -11.95
N PHE A 50 -13.28 0.06 -11.26
CA PHE A 50 -12.19 -0.71 -10.66
C PHE A 50 -11.57 0.04 -9.47
N ILE A 51 -10.84 -0.69 -8.63
CA ILE A 51 -10.09 -0.19 -7.48
C ILE A 51 -8.60 -0.45 -7.69
N ASN A 52 -7.78 0.55 -7.42
CA ASN A 52 -6.33 0.43 -7.38
C ASN A 52 -5.91 0.19 -5.93
N LEU A 53 -5.57 -1.05 -5.58
CA LEU A 53 -5.09 -1.35 -4.24
C LEU A 53 -3.65 -0.86 -4.10
N MET A 54 -3.40 0.01 -3.13
CA MET A 54 -2.06 0.52 -2.83
C MET A 54 -1.27 -0.54 -2.03
N THR A 55 -0.86 -1.61 -2.71
CA THR A 55 -0.13 -2.78 -2.15
C THR A 55 1.37 -2.51 -1.99
N TYR A 56 1.70 -1.31 -1.50
CA TYR A 56 3.03 -0.79 -1.24
C TYR A 56 2.96 0.12 -0.01
N ASP A 57 4.10 0.68 0.44
CA ASP A 57 4.23 1.35 1.72
C ASP A 57 3.83 0.45 2.91
N LEU A 58 4.07 -0.86 2.77
CA LEU A 58 3.76 -1.85 3.81
C LEU A 58 4.80 -1.83 4.93
N HIS A 59 6.05 -1.47 4.59
CA HIS A 59 7.10 -1.13 5.54
C HIS A 59 7.84 0.12 5.08
N GLY A 60 8.39 0.87 6.04
CA GLY A 60 9.09 2.10 5.74
C GLY A 60 9.77 2.72 6.95
N PRO A 61 10.42 3.87 6.77
CA PRO A 61 11.31 4.49 7.76
C PRO A 61 10.61 4.99 9.03
N TRP A 62 9.28 4.93 9.09
CA TRP A 62 8.48 5.11 10.30
C TRP A 62 8.63 3.94 11.29
N GLU A 63 9.22 2.82 10.87
CA GLU A 63 9.54 1.68 11.72
C GLU A 63 11.00 1.71 12.21
N SER A 64 11.28 1.07 13.34
CA SER A 64 12.63 0.97 13.93
C SER A 64 13.47 -0.19 13.38
N ARG A 65 12.94 -0.93 12.40
CA ARG A 65 13.61 -2.06 11.75
C ARG A 65 13.34 -2.03 10.25
N THR A 66 14.27 -2.55 9.46
CA THR A 66 14.09 -2.64 8.00
C THR A 66 12.94 -3.58 7.65
N GLY A 67 12.22 -3.24 6.59
CA GLY A 67 11.17 -4.06 6.00
C GLY A 67 11.05 -3.73 4.51
N HIS A 68 10.51 -4.64 3.73
CA HIS A 68 10.38 -4.44 2.28
C HIS A 68 9.17 -3.54 1.98
N ASN A 69 9.28 -2.65 0.99
CA ASN A 69 8.19 -1.70 0.64
C ASN A 69 6.88 -2.43 0.25
N ALA A 70 6.99 -3.45 -0.60
CA ALA A 70 5.86 -4.20 -1.16
C ALA A 70 6.16 -5.72 -1.21
N PRO A 71 6.27 -6.43 -0.06
CA PRO A 71 6.59 -7.85 -0.05
C PRO A 71 5.40 -8.68 -0.57
N LEU A 72 5.66 -9.62 -1.49
CA LEU A 72 4.59 -10.47 -2.04
C LEU A 72 3.94 -11.37 -0.97
N TYR A 73 4.76 -11.88 -0.05
CA TYR A 73 4.37 -12.72 1.08
C TYR A 73 4.97 -12.18 2.38
N ILE A 74 4.56 -12.74 3.51
CA ILE A 74 5.07 -12.41 4.84
C ILE A 74 6.60 -12.34 4.91
N GLY A 75 7.14 -11.28 5.54
CA GLY A 75 8.57 -11.14 5.79
C GLY A 75 9.05 -11.97 6.99
N PRO A 76 10.33 -12.36 7.03
CA PRO A 76 10.88 -13.22 8.10
C PRO A 76 10.83 -12.60 9.51
N HIS A 77 10.64 -11.27 9.60
CA HIS A 77 10.58 -10.54 10.86
C HIS A 77 9.18 -9.98 11.19
N ASP A 78 8.17 -10.36 10.40
CA ASP A 78 6.78 -9.97 10.62
C ASP A 78 6.11 -10.91 11.62
N ASN A 79 6.48 -10.78 12.89
CA ASN A 79 6.11 -11.72 13.95
C ASN A 79 4.87 -11.31 14.77
N THR A 80 4.26 -10.16 14.48
CA THR A 80 3.01 -9.72 15.12
C THR A 80 1.83 -9.97 14.19
N THR A 81 0.64 -10.21 14.74
CA THR A 81 -0.58 -10.46 13.95
C THR A 81 -0.80 -9.42 12.86
N ASN A 82 -0.58 -8.14 13.17
CA ASN A 82 -0.73 -7.06 12.21
C ASN A 82 0.35 -7.11 11.12
N LYS A 83 1.62 -7.30 11.50
CA LYS A 83 2.73 -7.36 10.54
C LYS A 83 2.63 -8.55 9.61
N MET A 84 2.13 -9.69 10.10
CA MET A 84 1.88 -10.87 9.27
C MET A 84 0.95 -10.60 8.09
N GLN A 85 0.09 -9.56 8.17
CA GLN A 85 -0.81 -9.15 7.10
C GLN A 85 -0.26 -8.02 6.20
N LEU A 86 0.91 -7.45 6.49
CA LEU A 86 1.54 -6.39 5.70
C LEU A 86 2.28 -6.94 4.48
N ASN A 87 1.55 -7.70 3.66
CA ASN A 87 2.04 -8.24 2.39
C ASN A 87 0.95 -8.19 1.32
N VAL A 88 1.37 -8.27 0.05
CA VAL A 88 0.49 -8.19 -1.11
C VAL A 88 -0.55 -9.31 -1.10
N ASN A 89 -0.13 -10.56 -0.85
CA ASN A 89 -1.01 -11.71 -0.85
C ASN A 89 -2.13 -11.60 0.20
N SER A 90 -1.79 -11.25 1.45
CA SER A 90 -2.78 -11.02 2.52
C SER A 90 -3.75 -9.90 2.17
N SER A 91 -3.24 -8.79 1.63
CA SER A 91 -4.07 -7.64 1.25
C SER A 91 -5.08 -7.99 0.17
N ILE A 92 -4.65 -8.69 -0.89
CA ILE A 92 -5.54 -9.12 -1.98
C ILE A 92 -6.61 -10.10 -1.46
N ASN A 93 -6.20 -11.10 -0.68
CA ASN A 93 -7.12 -12.09 -0.12
C ASN A 93 -8.14 -11.44 0.84
N TYR A 94 -7.72 -10.43 1.61
CA TYR A 94 -8.63 -9.67 2.44
C TYR A 94 -9.74 -9.01 1.61
N TRP A 95 -9.39 -8.23 0.58
CA TRP A 95 -10.38 -7.56 -0.28
C TRP A 95 -11.33 -8.54 -0.97
N LEU A 96 -10.80 -9.66 -1.48
CA LEU A 96 -11.62 -10.74 -2.05
C LEU A 96 -12.59 -11.33 -1.01
N SER A 97 -12.10 -11.60 0.21
CA SER A 97 -12.93 -12.16 1.29
C SER A 97 -14.05 -11.21 1.75
N GLN A 98 -13.85 -9.90 1.58
CA GLN A 98 -14.85 -8.87 1.91
C GLN A 98 -15.81 -8.57 0.75
N GLY A 99 -15.75 -9.33 -0.35
CA GLY A 99 -16.71 -9.25 -1.45
C GLY A 99 -16.29 -8.36 -2.62
N ALA A 100 -15.03 -7.91 -2.70
CA ALA A 100 -14.54 -7.26 -3.91
C ALA A 100 -14.40 -8.27 -5.06
N PRO A 101 -15.04 -8.06 -6.23
CA PRO A 101 -14.84 -8.95 -7.37
C PRO A 101 -13.41 -8.86 -7.89
N ALA A 102 -12.76 -10.00 -8.13
CA ALA A 102 -11.36 -10.06 -8.58
C ALA A 102 -11.09 -9.21 -9.83
N TRP A 103 -12.02 -9.17 -10.77
CA TRP A 103 -11.89 -8.41 -12.02
C TRP A 103 -11.96 -6.89 -11.83
N LYS A 104 -12.39 -6.39 -10.66
CA LYS A 104 -12.33 -4.96 -10.30
C LYS A 104 -11.04 -4.59 -9.58
N ILE A 105 -10.21 -5.56 -9.20
CA ILE A 105 -9.00 -5.30 -8.40
C ILE A 105 -7.81 -5.07 -9.34
N MET A 106 -7.25 -3.87 -9.29
CA MET A 106 -5.98 -3.54 -9.91
C MET A 106 -4.86 -3.60 -8.86
N LEU A 107 -3.86 -4.44 -9.12
CA LEU A 107 -2.71 -4.63 -8.24
C LEU A 107 -1.74 -3.44 -8.34
N GLY A 108 -1.45 -2.80 -7.20
CA GLY A 108 -0.46 -1.73 -7.13
C GLY A 108 0.96 -2.26 -7.24
N VAL A 109 1.74 -1.72 -8.18
CA VAL A 109 3.16 -2.04 -8.37
C VAL A 109 3.98 -0.76 -8.15
N ALA A 110 4.80 -0.75 -7.11
CA ALA A 110 5.66 0.38 -6.79
C ALA A 110 6.95 0.35 -7.62
N PHE A 111 7.19 1.41 -8.39
CA PHE A 111 8.47 1.68 -9.06
C PHE A 111 9.42 2.52 -8.18
N TYR A 112 9.37 2.28 -6.87
CA TYR A 112 10.16 2.96 -5.87
C TYR A 112 10.40 2.05 -4.66
N GLY A 113 11.44 2.36 -3.89
CA GLY A 113 11.77 1.69 -2.63
C GLY A 113 11.65 2.63 -1.42
N ARG A 114 11.46 2.03 -0.25
CA ARG A 114 11.66 2.70 1.04
C ARG A 114 13.06 2.38 1.56
N SER A 115 13.80 3.40 1.96
CA SER A 115 15.20 3.28 2.37
C SER A 115 15.39 3.58 3.86
N PHE A 116 16.46 3.03 4.43
CA PHE A 116 16.73 3.10 5.87
C PHE A 116 18.20 3.41 6.13
N THR A 117 18.48 4.09 7.24
CA THR A 117 19.83 4.15 7.81
C THR A 117 19.95 3.06 8.87
N LEU A 118 20.90 2.13 8.69
CA LEU A 118 21.15 1.04 9.63
C LEU A 118 21.85 1.56 10.90
N ARG A 119 21.58 0.93 12.05
CA ARG A 119 22.36 1.20 13.28
C ARG A 119 23.75 0.60 13.25
N SER A 120 23.92 -0.48 12.49
CA SER A 120 25.17 -1.24 12.37
C SER A 120 25.28 -1.80 10.97
N ASN A 121 26.44 -1.63 10.33
CA ASN A 121 26.70 -2.19 9.00
C ASN A 121 26.82 -3.72 9.02
N ASN A 122 26.97 -4.34 10.20
CA ASN A 122 27.04 -5.80 10.34
C ASN A 122 25.64 -6.45 10.35
N GLU A 123 24.57 -5.67 10.47
CA GLU A 123 23.19 -6.13 10.46
C GLU A 123 22.46 -5.42 9.30
N HIS A 124 22.45 -6.04 8.12
CA HIS A 124 21.92 -5.44 6.88
C HIS A 124 20.82 -6.29 6.22
N GLY A 125 20.31 -7.31 6.93
CA GLY A 125 19.18 -8.11 6.46
C GLY A 125 17.83 -7.40 6.61
N VAL A 126 16.77 -8.05 6.12
CA VAL A 126 15.39 -7.67 6.47
C VAL A 126 15.23 -7.78 7.98
N GLY A 127 14.52 -6.84 8.59
CA GLY A 127 14.36 -6.75 10.03
C GLY A 127 15.60 -6.27 10.78
N ALA A 128 16.63 -5.71 10.13
CA ALA A 128 17.77 -5.12 10.84
C ALA A 128 17.37 -3.82 11.58
N PRO A 129 17.99 -3.48 12.74
CA PRO A 129 17.69 -2.23 13.45
C PRO A 129 18.08 -0.97 12.67
N THR A 130 17.21 0.05 12.69
CA THR A 130 17.40 1.31 11.96
C THR A 130 17.50 2.51 12.91
N SER A 131 18.20 3.55 12.46
CA SER A 131 18.29 4.86 13.15
C SER A 131 17.36 5.90 12.54
N GLY A 132 16.75 5.60 11.39
CA GLY A 132 15.82 6.50 10.71
C GLY A 132 15.77 6.25 9.19
N PRO A 133 15.22 7.22 8.43
CA PRO A 133 15.17 7.12 6.98
C PRO A 133 16.56 7.05 6.34
N GLY A 134 16.65 6.39 5.19
CA GLY A 134 17.82 6.44 4.33
C GLY A 134 18.03 7.84 3.76
N GLN A 135 19.23 8.10 3.23
CA GLN A 135 19.53 9.39 2.60
C GLN A 135 18.59 9.64 1.41
N ALA A 136 18.23 10.91 1.22
CA ALA A 136 17.43 11.34 0.08
C ALA A 136 18.17 11.08 -1.24
N GLY A 137 17.43 10.60 -2.24
CA GLY A 137 17.94 10.47 -3.60
C GLY A 137 18.18 11.82 -4.27
N GLN A 138 19.08 11.85 -5.26
CA GLN A 138 19.46 13.07 -5.98
C GLN A 138 18.34 13.65 -6.86
N TYR A 139 17.29 12.88 -7.15
CA TYR A 139 16.16 13.28 -7.99
C TYR A 139 14.85 13.35 -7.22
N THR A 140 14.62 12.43 -6.28
CA THR A 140 13.40 12.41 -5.46
C THR A 140 13.45 13.38 -4.29
N TYR A 141 14.64 13.71 -3.78
CA TYR A 141 14.86 14.64 -2.67
C TYR A 141 14.09 14.29 -1.38
N GLU A 142 13.64 13.05 -1.22
CA GLU A 142 12.90 12.58 -0.05
C GLU A 142 13.72 11.54 0.71
N SER A 143 14.01 11.82 1.99
CA SER A 143 14.72 10.85 2.84
C SER A 143 13.83 9.64 3.10
N GLY A 144 14.39 8.44 2.97
CA GLY A 144 13.66 7.19 3.16
C GLY A 144 12.84 6.75 1.94
N PHE A 145 13.02 7.40 0.80
CA PHE A 145 12.38 7.07 -0.47
C PHE A 145 13.41 7.14 -1.60
N LEU A 146 13.35 6.19 -2.53
CA LEU A 146 14.17 6.20 -3.75
C LEU A 146 13.35 5.73 -4.93
N GLY A 147 13.38 6.46 -6.04
CA GLY A 147 12.84 5.97 -7.31
C GLY A 147 13.63 4.77 -7.83
N TYR A 148 13.02 3.91 -8.64
CA TYR A 148 13.72 2.75 -9.21
C TYR A 148 15.00 3.14 -9.98
N ASN A 149 14.98 4.27 -10.68
CA ASN A 149 16.16 4.84 -11.34
C ASN A 149 17.27 5.23 -10.34
N GLU A 150 16.93 5.62 -9.12
CA GLU A 150 17.90 5.95 -8.07
C GLU A 150 18.51 4.72 -7.41
N VAL A 151 17.72 3.67 -7.23
CA VAL A 151 18.23 2.37 -6.74
C VAL A 151 19.29 1.82 -7.70
N ASN A 152 19.05 1.87 -9.01
CA ASN A 152 20.01 1.38 -10.01
C ASN A 152 21.34 2.16 -10.06
N MET A 153 21.41 3.36 -9.47
CA MET A 153 22.66 4.12 -9.37
C MET A 153 23.49 3.75 -8.13
N LEU A 154 22.93 2.91 -7.23
CA LEU A 154 23.63 2.41 -6.04
C LEU A 154 24.35 1.08 -6.30
N GLU A 155 24.06 0.42 -7.41
CA GLU A 155 24.74 -0.80 -7.91
C GLU A 155 25.99 -0.43 -8.71
#